data_AF-A0A2H0QG18-F1
#
_entry.id   AF-A0A2H0QG18-F1
#
_cell.length_a   1.000
_cell.length_b   1.000
_cell.length_c   1.000
_cell.angle_alpha   90.00
_cell.angle_beta   90.00
_cell.angle_gamma   90.00
#
_symmetry.space_group_name_H-M   'P 1'
#
loop_
_entity.id
_entity.type
_entity.pdbx_description
1 polymer ?
#
loop_
_entity_poly.entity_id
_entity_poly.type
_entity_poly.pdbx_seq_one_letter_code
_entity_poly.pdbx_strand_id
1 'polypeptide(L)'
;MAIIKPSQKTGFSLLELAIALVVLGGIIFSYLLFFDAKNSQTRMIATQTKLEKIEKALRLYYRTNGDLPCPADGSVAESDAAFGTADCAGSGTGFVNITADYDSDASNETIRIGALPTRDLLLPDDYAIDGWNSRFTYAIDSDFTNGSWGGGGGTQYGSIKIVDNSGNTISDPTTAGLGGAVFVVISYGENKVGAWLRQGGTTRIKKTGSTSVHEDSNAEVQTNGTHDTWDNIFNDDFINDGEVAASYFDDIILWNSREMIDYDPALYD
;
A
#
# COMPACT_ATOMS: atom_id res chain seq x y z
N MET A 1 18.83 -38.91 -72.30
CA MET A 1 19.92 -38.24 -71.58
C MET A 1 19.35 -36.92 -71.05
N ALA A 2 18.93 -36.88 -69.78
CA ALA A 2 18.30 -35.70 -69.19
C ALA A 2 19.37 -34.88 -68.46
N ILE A 3 19.53 -33.62 -68.88
CA ILE A 3 20.48 -32.67 -68.27
C ILE A 3 19.78 -32.05 -67.06
N ILE A 4 20.25 -32.39 -65.85
CA ILE A 4 19.75 -31.80 -64.60
C ILE A 4 20.42 -30.42 -64.44
N LYS A 5 19.60 -29.35 -64.42
CA LYS A 5 20.06 -27.98 -64.18
C LYS A 5 20.41 -27.79 -62.69
N PRO A 6 21.60 -27.28 -62.33
CA PRO A 6 21.92 -26.99 -60.94
C PRO A 6 21.14 -25.77 -60.43
N SER A 7 20.49 -25.93 -59.27
CA SER A 7 19.87 -24.85 -58.50
C SER A 7 20.97 -24.08 -57.76
N GLN A 8 21.16 -22.80 -58.08
CA GLN A 8 22.02 -21.93 -57.29
C GLN A 8 21.30 -21.54 -56.00
N LYS A 9 21.82 -22.00 -54.86
CA LYS A 9 21.40 -21.52 -53.55
C LYS A 9 22.12 -20.18 -53.29
N THR A 10 21.39 -19.08 -53.35
CA THR A 10 21.86 -17.78 -52.86
C THR A 10 21.87 -17.82 -51.33
N GLY A 11 23.05 -17.96 -50.73
CA GLY A 11 23.23 -17.81 -49.29
C GLY A 11 23.11 -16.34 -48.90
N PHE A 12 22.47 -16.07 -47.77
CA PHE A 12 22.38 -14.72 -47.20
C PHE A 12 23.78 -14.15 -46.96
N SER A 13 23.98 -12.87 -47.29
CA SER A 13 25.25 -12.18 -47.03
C SER A 13 25.41 -11.94 -45.53
N LEU A 14 26.61 -12.17 -45.00
CA LEU A 14 26.95 -11.86 -43.59
C LEU A 14 26.69 -10.38 -43.25
N LEU A 15 26.81 -9.49 -44.24
CA LEU A 15 26.52 -8.07 -44.08
C LEU A 15 25.02 -7.79 -43.87
N GLU A 16 24.17 -8.55 -44.54
CA GLU A 16 22.72 -8.39 -44.50
C GLU A 16 22.16 -8.82 -43.14
N LEU A 17 22.70 -9.92 -42.58
CA LEU A 17 22.41 -10.34 -41.21
C LEU A 17 22.92 -9.32 -40.18
N ALA A 18 24.11 -8.74 -40.39
CA ALA A 18 24.67 -7.73 -39.48
C ALA A 18 23.81 -6.45 -39.46
N ILE A 19 23.36 -5.97 -40.61
CA ILE A 19 22.46 -4.81 -40.71
C ILE A 19 21.12 -5.13 -40.06
N ALA A 20 20.56 -6.32 -40.30
CA ALA A 20 19.30 -6.75 -39.69
C ALA A 20 19.40 -6.78 -38.15
N LEU A 21 20.50 -7.27 -37.59
CA LEU A 21 20.71 -7.31 -36.14
C LEU A 21 20.87 -5.92 -35.52
N VAL A 22 21.53 -4.98 -36.21
CA VAL A 22 21.63 -3.59 -35.75
C VAL A 22 20.27 -2.92 -35.72
N VAL A 23 19.45 -3.11 -36.75
CA VAL A 23 18.08 -2.56 -36.81
C VAL A 23 17.20 -3.17 -35.72
N LEU A 24 17.23 -4.50 -35.55
CA LEU A 24 16.46 -5.19 -34.51
C LEU A 24 16.91 -4.78 -33.10
N GLY A 25 18.22 -4.67 -32.86
CA GLY A 25 18.76 -4.18 -31.60
C GLY A 25 18.31 -2.76 -31.27
N GLY A 26 18.30 -1.87 -32.28
CA GLY A 26 17.78 -0.51 -32.13
C GLY A 26 16.30 -0.46 -31.78
N ILE A 27 15.48 -1.33 -32.38
CA ILE A 27 14.04 -1.43 -32.10
C ILE A 27 13.81 -1.93 -30.67
N ILE A 28 14.52 -3.00 -30.25
CA ILE A 28 14.42 -3.56 -28.89
C ILE A 28 14.83 -2.51 -27.85
N PHE A 29 15.94 -1.80 -28.10
CA PHE A 29 16.42 -0.75 -27.19
C PHE A 29 15.43 0.41 -27.07
N SER A 30 14.83 0.83 -28.18
CA SER A 30 13.80 1.88 -28.19
C SER A 30 12.51 1.45 -27.47
N TYR A 31 12.16 0.16 -27.52
CA TYR A 31 10.98 -0.39 -26.84
C TYR A 31 11.13 -0.38 -25.32
N LEU A 32 12.34 -0.66 -24.80
CA LEU A 32 12.61 -0.66 -23.36
C LEU A 32 12.38 0.72 -22.73
N LEU A 33 12.81 1.79 -23.40
CA LEU A 33 12.65 3.17 -22.89
C LEU A 33 11.18 3.64 -22.84
N PHE A 34 10.30 3.10 -23.69
CA PHE A 34 8.87 3.44 -23.70
C PHE A 34 8.04 2.58 -22.72
N PHE A 35 8.61 1.53 -22.15
CA PHE A 35 7.92 0.61 -21.26
C PHE A 35 7.72 1.20 -19.85
N ASP A 36 8.71 1.93 -19.33
CA ASP A 36 8.71 2.38 -17.93
C ASP A 36 7.70 3.50 -17.63
N ALA A 37 7.56 4.51 -18.49
CA ALA A 37 6.63 5.63 -18.26
C ALA A 37 5.14 5.26 -18.43
N LYS A 38 4.81 4.27 -19.27
CA LYS A 38 3.44 3.72 -19.33
C LYS A 38 3.14 2.81 -18.15
N ASN A 39 4.16 2.26 -17.50
CA ASN A 39 3.99 1.38 -16.36
C ASN A 39 3.57 2.16 -15.11
N SER A 40 4.16 3.32 -14.79
CA SER A 40 3.82 4.07 -13.57
C SER A 40 2.33 4.44 -13.49
N GLN A 41 1.78 5.07 -14.54
CA GLN A 41 0.36 5.41 -14.58
C GLN A 41 -0.55 4.17 -14.50
N THR A 42 -0.18 3.07 -15.17
CA THR A 42 -0.93 1.81 -15.11
C THR A 42 -0.91 1.21 -13.70
N ARG A 43 0.24 1.27 -13.01
CA ARG A 43 0.40 0.79 -11.64
C ARG A 43 -0.40 1.64 -10.65
N MET A 44 -0.39 2.96 -10.81
CA MET A 44 -1.21 3.88 -10.00
C MET A 44 -2.70 3.58 -10.14
N ILE A 45 -3.20 3.44 -11.37
CA ILE A 45 -4.61 3.09 -11.63
C ILE A 45 -4.93 1.71 -11.03
N ALA A 46 -4.03 0.74 -11.16
CA ALA A 46 -4.20 -0.58 -10.56
C ALA A 46 -4.28 -0.51 -9.02
N THR A 47 -3.40 0.27 -8.38
CA THR A 47 -3.41 0.50 -6.92
C THR A 47 -4.72 1.16 -6.48
N GLN A 48 -5.14 2.25 -7.12
CA GLN A 48 -6.40 2.93 -6.79
C GLN A 48 -7.61 2.00 -6.96
N THR A 49 -7.65 1.24 -8.06
CA THR A 49 -8.72 0.25 -8.29
C THR A 49 -8.75 -0.83 -7.21
N LYS A 50 -7.58 -1.26 -6.70
CA LYS A 50 -7.50 -2.20 -5.59
C LYS A 50 -7.98 -1.55 -4.29
N LEU A 51 -7.52 -0.35 -3.96
CA LEU A 51 -7.94 0.40 -2.77
C LEU A 51 -9.46 0.59 -2.72
N GLU A 52 -10.11 0.96 -3.83
CA GLU A 52 -11.58 1.08 -3.89
C GLU A 52 -12.30 -0.24 -3.57
N LYS A 53 -11.73 -1.38 -3.96
CA LYS A 53 -12.30 -2.71 -3.67
C LYS A 53 -12.03 -3.12 -2.22
N ILE A 54 -10.85 -2.78 -1.70
CA ILE A 54 -10.46 -2.98 -0.31
C ILE A 54 -11.39 -2.18 0.61
N GLU A 55 -11.65 -0.92 0.30
CA GLU A 55 -12.58 -0.08 1.06
C GLU A 55 -13.98 -0.70 1.11
N LYS A 56 -14.49 -1.15 -0.03
CA LYS A 56 -15.81 -1.82 -0.11
C LYS A 56 -15.84 -3.10 0.71
N ALA A 57 -14.76 -3.88 0.70
CA ALA A 57 -14.65 -5.11 1.48
C ALA A 57 -14.60 -4.81 2.99
N LEU A 58 -13.83 -3.80 3.42
CA LEU A 58 -13.76 -3.35 4.81
C LEU A 58 -15.13 -2.87 5.31
N ARG A 59 -15.81 -2.02 4.54
CA ARG A 59 -17.18 -1.57 4.86
C ARG A 59 -18.17 -2.73 4.93
N LEU A 60 -18.07 -3.70 4.02
CA LEU A 60 -18.91 -4.91 4.03
C LEU A 60 -18.64 -5.79 5.25
N TYR A 61 -17.37 -5.95 5.62
CA TYR A 61 -16.95 -6.66 6.82
C TYR A 61 -17.56 -6.00 8.06
N TYR A 62 -17.45 -4.68 8.19
CA TYR A 62 -18.09 -3.92 9.27
C TYR A 62 -19.60 -4.13 9.32
N ARG A 63 -20.30 -4.01 8.18
CA ARG A 63 -21.76 -4.24 8.14
C ARG A 63 -22.19 -5.66 8.56
N THR A 64 -21.30 -6.64 8.39
CA THR A 64 -21.59 -8.05 8.68
C THR A 64 -21.23 -8.44 10.12
N ASN A 65 -20.12 -7.93 10.63
CA ASN A 65 -19.54 -8.34 11.92
C ASN A 65 -19.75 -7.29 13.03
N GLY A 66 -20.02 -6.03 12.67
CA GLY A 66 -20.15 -4.91 13.60
C GLY A 66 -18.82 -4.27 13.99
N ASP A 67 -17.71 -4.78 13.48
CA ASP A 67 -16.34 -4.31 13.72
C ASP A 67 -15.50 -4.42 12.44
N LEU A 68 -14.28 -3.90 12.44
CA LEU A 68 -13.31 -4.09 11.36
C LEU A 68 -12.32 -5.22 11.72
N PRO A 69 -11.72 -5.88 10.71
CA PRO A 69 -10.77 -6.96 10.97
C PRO A 69 -9.47 -6.39 11.55
N CYS A 70 -8.79 -7.18 12.36
CA CYS A 70 -7.41 -6.87 12.73
C CYS A 70 -6.46 -7.03 11.52
N PRO A 71 -5.28 -6.41 11.53
CA PRO A 71 -4.29 -6.66 10.50
C PRO A 71 -3.87 -8.14 10.44
N ALA A 72 -3.40 -8.57 9.28
CA ALA A 72 -2.72 -9.85 9.10
C ALA A 72 -1.22 -9.70 9.32
N ASP A 73 -0.53 -10.81 9.57
CA ASP A 73 0.93 -10.81 9.76
C ASP A 73 1.64 -10.55 8.42
N GLY A 74 2.28 -9.38 8.29
CA GLY A 74 3.01 -9.00 7.08
C GLY A 74 4.22 -9.89 6.76
N SER A 75 4.69 -10.68 7.72
CA SER A 75 5.82 -11.59 7.56
C SER A 75 5.45 -12.95 6.98
N VAL A 76 4.16 -13.30 6.94
CA VAL A 76 3.68 -14.59 6.44
C VAL A 76 3.73 -14.66 4.92
N ALA A 77 4.29 -15.73 4.36
CA ALA A 77 4.41 -15.93 2.92
C ALA A 77 3.04 -16.21 2.24
N GLU A 78 2.85 -15.78 0.99
CA GLU A 78 1.60 -15.96 0.22
C GLU A 78 1.12 -17.43 0.16
N SER A 79 2.06 -18.38 0.14
CA SER A 79 1.78 -19.81 0.09
C SER A 79 1.29 -20.40 1.41
N ASP A 80 1.42 -19.67 2.52
CA ASP A 80 1.05 -20.15 3.84
C ASP A 80 -0.47 -20.08 4.05
N ALA A 81 -1.00 -20.98 4.88
CA ALA A 81 -2.42 -20.99 5.23
C ALA A 81 -2.83 -19.76 6.06
N ALA A 82 -1.91 -19.21 6.86
CA ALA A 82 -2.15 -18.02 7.68
C ALA A 82 -2.08 -16.70 6.90
N PHE A 83 -1.67 -16.72 5.62
CA PHE A 83 -1.60 -15.50 4.80
C PHE A 83 -2.98 -14.83 4.72
N GLY A 84 -3.01 -13.50 4.87
CA GLY A 84 -4.23 -12.70 4.75
C GLY A 84 -5.32 -13.02 5.79
N THR A 85 -4.99 -13.74 6.86
CA THR A 85 -5.90 -13.99 7.99
C THR A 85 -5.66 -12.92 9.05
N ALA A 86 -6.72 -12.30 9.57
CA ALA A 86 -6.62 -11.30 10.62
C ALA A 86 -6.09 -11.93 11.92
N ASP A 87 -5.17 -11.24 12.59
CA ASP A 87 -4.61 -11.67 13.87
C ASP A 87 -4.65 -10.51 14.87
N CYS A 88 -5.68 -10.53 15.72
CA CYS A 88 -5.81 -9.56 16.80
C CYS A 88 -4.85 -9.80 17.98
N ALA A 89 -4.22 -10.98 18.05
CA ALA A 89 -3.20 -11.24 19.07
C ALA A 89 -1.89 -10.50 18.73
N GLY A 90 -1.66 -10.17 17.45
CA GLY A 90 -0.50 -9.42 16.99
C GLY A 90 0.82 -10.06 17.40
N SER A 91 0.85 -11.40 17.50
CA SER A 91 1.95 -12.15 18.11
C SER A 91 3.07 -12.50 17.13
N GLY A 92 2.82 -12.30 15.84
CA GLY A 92 3.77 -12.50 14.76
C GLY A 92 4.83 -11.40 14.62
N THR A 93 5.76 -11.59 13.70
CA THR A 93 6.88 -10.65 13.47
C THR A 93 6.59 -9.58 12.41
N GLY A 94 5.47 -9.67 11.70
CA GLY A 94 5.00 -8.68 10.75
C GLY A 94 3.89 -7.79 11.30
N PHE A 95 3.97 -7.47 12.60
CA PHE A 95 3.10 -6.52 13.28
C PHE A 95 3.91 -5.42 13.93
N VAL A 96 3.28 -4.27 14.06
CA VAL A 96 3.67 -3.22 15.00
C VAL A 96 2.42 -2.75 15.74
N ASN A 97 2.54 -2.62 17.06
CA ASN A 97 1.51 -2.02 17.89
C ASN A 97 2.13 -0.81 18.58
N ILE A 98 1.48 0.35 18.44
CA ILE A 98 1.82 1.56 19.18
C ILE A 98 0.67 1.89 20.12
N THR A 99 1.02 2.32 21.33
CA THR A 99 0.05 2.61 22.38
C THR A 99 0.42 3.90 23.07
N ALA A 100 -0.46 4.90 23.00
CA ALA A 100 -0.36 6.18 23.68
C ALA A 100 -1.75 6.79 23.83
N ASP A 101 -1.82 7.90 24.56
CA ASP A 101 -2.99 8.80 24.57
C ASP A 101 -2.94 9.67 23.30
N TYR A 102 -3.76 9.32 22.31
CA TYR A 102 -3.78 9.96 20.98
C TYR A 102 -4.92 10.96 20.82
N ASP A 103 -5.97 10.89 21.66
CA ASP A 103 -7.13 11.78 21.60
C ASP A 103 -7.22 12.77 22.77
N SER A 104 -6.26 12.72 23.70
CA SER A 104 -6.16 13.56 24.90
C SER A 104 -7.28 13.34 25.93
N ASP A 105 -7.89 12.15 25.97
CA ASP A 105 -8.90 11.78 26.95
C ASP A 105 -8.33 11.15 28.25
N ALA A 106 -6.99 11.02 28.33
CA ALA A 106 -6.23 10.37 29.40
C ALA A 106 -6.40 8.83 29.50
N SER A 107 -6.95 8.22 28.47
CA SER A 107 -6.87 6.79 28.17
C SER A 107 -5.74 6.55 27.15
N ASN A 108 -5.40 5.29 26.94
CA ASN A 108 -4.44 4.95 25.90
C ASN A 108 -5.18 4.15 24.83
N GLU A 109 -4.93 4.49 23.57
CA GLU A 109 -5.43 3.79 22.40
C GLU A 109 -4.29 3.02 21.76
N THR A 110 -4.61 1.90 21.12
CA THR A 110 -3.60 1.07 20.46
C THR A 110 -3.85 1.02 18.97
N ILE A 111 -2.91 1.55 18.18
CA ILE A 111 -2.94 1.39 16.73
C ILE A 111 -2.17 0.12 16.38
N ARG A 112 -2.86 -0.81 15.72
CA ARG A 112 -2.29 -2.06 15.20
C ARG A 112 -1.95 -1.89 13.73
N ILE A 113 -0.72 -2.23 13.37
CA ILE A 113 -0.19 -2.07 12.01
C ILE A 113 0.33 -3.42 11.54
N GLY A 114 -0.11 -3.85 10.36
CA GLY A 114 0.32 -5.09 9.73
C GLY A 114 0.00 -5.11 8.24
N ALA A 115 -0.13 -6.29 7.66
CA ALA A 115 -0.60 -6.45 6.29
C ALA A 115 -2.14 -6.46 6.22
N LEU A 116 -2.68 -6.16 5.04
CA LEU A 116 -4.11 -6.26 4.78
C LEU A 116 -4.63 -7.71 4.93
N PRO A 117 -5.70 -7.97 5.71
CA PRO A 117 -6.25 -9.30 5.93
C PRO A 117 -7.16 -9.75 4.77
N THR A 118 -6.60 -10.01 3.59
CA THR A 118 -7.38 -10.30 2.38
C THR A 118 -8.32 -11.48 2.48
N ARG A 119 -7.92 -12.58 3.13
CA ARG A 119 -8.74 -13.79 3.21
C ARG A 119 -9.94 -13.60 4.13
N ASP A 120 -9.78 -12.87 5.23
CA ASP A 120 -10.90 -12.52 6.11
C ASP A 120 -11.83 -11.47 5.46
N LEU A 121 -11.28 -10.60 4.61
CA LEU A 121 -12.05 -9.71 3.75
C LEU A 121 -12.70 -10.41 2.55
N LEU A 122 -12.50 -11.72 2.39
CA LEU A 122 -12.98 -12.51 1.24
C LEU A 122 -12.50 -11.97 -0.11
N LEU A 123 -11.32 -11.34 -0.12
CA LEU A 123 -10.63 -10.88 -1.31
C LEU A 123 -9.60 -11.91 -1.78
N PRO A 124 -9.36 -12.05 -3.09
CA PRO A 124 -8.23 -12.83 -3.60
C PRO A 124 -6.91 -12.31 -3.04
N ASP A 125 -5.95 -13.21 -2.79
CA ASP A 125 -4.63 -12.87 -2.23
C ASP A 125 -3.87 -11.78 -3.02
N ASP A 126 -4.12 -11.64 -4.34
CA ASP A 126 -3.54 -10.57 -5.16
C ASP A 126 -3.92 -9.15 -4.70
N TYR A 127 -5.04 -8.99 -3.97
CA TYR A 127 -5.43 -7.70 -3.38
C TYR A 127 -4.56 -7.29 -2.19
N ALA A 128 -3.73 -8.19 -1.66
CA ALA A 128 -2.74 -7.83 -0.65
C ALA A 128 -1.56 -7.08 -1.27
N ILE A 129 -1.42 -7.13 -2.60
CA ILE A 129 -0.28 -6.59 -3.34
C ILE A 129 -0.71 -5.35 -4.14
N ASP A 130 0.02 -4.26 -4.02
CA ASP A 130 -0.21 -3.02 -4.78
C ASP A 130 0.24 -3.13 -6.25
N GLY A 131 0.06 -2.05 -7.01
CA GLY A 131 0.50 -1.98 -8.41
C GLY A 131 2.03 -2.04 -8.60
N TRP A 132 2.81 -1.75 -7.56
CA TRP A 132 4.27 -1.77 -7.60
C TRP A 132 4.86 -3.09 -7.10
N ASN A 133 4.05 -4.08 -6.76
CA ASN A 133 4.47 -5.40 -6.29
C ASN A 133 5.07 -5.37 -4.86
N SER A 134 4.51 -4.52 -4.01
CA SER A 134 4.69 -4.46 -2.54
C SER A 134 3.37 -4.82 -1.84
N ARG A 135 3.42 -5.16 -0.55
CA ARG A 135 2.18 -5.39 0.21
C ARG A 135 1.56 -4.07 0.64
N PHE A 136 0.23 -4.01 0.64
CA PHE A 136 -0.49 -2.97 1.36
C PHE A 136 -0.27 -3.12 2.87
N THR A 137 0.09 -2.02 3.53
CA THR A 137 0.05 -1.93 4.99
C THR A 137 -1.35 -1.54 5.42
N TYR A 138 -1.82 -2.12 6.51
CA TYR A 138 -3.09 -1.79 7.15
C TYR A 138 -2.84 -1.41 8.60
N ALA A 139 -3.14 -0.16 8.93
CA ALA A 139 -3.14 0.39 10.29
C ALA A 139 -4.59 0.56 10.75
N ILE A 140 -4.92 0.15 11.97
CA ILE A 140 -6.25 0.27 12.54
C ILE A 140 -6.19 0.52 14.04
N ASP A 141 -7.09 1.36 14.52
CA ASP A 141 -7.37 1.54 15.93
C ASP A 141 -8.02 0.28 16.54
N SER A 142 -7.42 -0.24 17.61
CA SER A 142 -7.86 -1.44 18.29
C SER A 142 -9.28 -1.39 18.81
N ASP A 143 -9.80 -0.19 19.11
CA ASP A 143 -11.13 0.00 19.69
C ASP A 143 -12.27 -0.20 18.69
N PHE A 144 -11.91 -0.38 17.41
CA PHE A 144 -12.80 -0.66 16.29
C PHE A 144 -12.67 -2.11 15.77
N THR A 145 -12.02 -2.99 16.54
CA THR A 145 -11.79 -4.40 16.19
C THR A 145 -12.32 -5.35 17.26
N ASN A 146 -12.56 -6.62 16.89
CA ASN A 146 -12.85 -7.75 17.81
C ASN A 146 -14.05 -7.51 18.76
N GLY A 147 -15.19 -7.11 18.20
CA GLY A 147 -16.44 -6.87 18.92
C GLY A 147 -16.52 -5.50 19.61
N SER A 148 -15.52 -4.65 19.41
CA SER A 148 -15.50 -3.26 19.85
C SER A 148 -15.73 -2.34 18.65
N TRP A 149 -16.75 -1.48 18.72
CA TRP A 149 -16.98 -0.39 17.76
C TRP A 149 -17.06 0.95 18.49
N GLY A 150 -15.97 1.30 19.16
CA GLY A 150 -15.91 2.43 20.11
C GLY A 150 -16.76 2.23 21.36
N GLY A 151 -16.94 0.97 21.79
CA GLY A 151 -17.90 0.59 22.82
C GLY A 151 -17.35 0.61 24.24
N GLY A 152 -17.51 1.74 24.95
CA GLY A 152 -17.45 1.71 26.42
C GLY A 152 -17.02 2.96 27.17
N GLY A 153 -16.83 4.12 26.54
CA GLY A 153 -16.71 5.39 27.28
C GLY A 153 -15.51 6.31 27.01
N GLY A 154 -14.66 6.04 26.00
CA GLY A 154 -13.55 6.92 25.61
C GLY A 154 -13.77 7.60 24.27
N THR A 155 -13.67 6.87 23.17
CA THR A 155 -13.48 7.50 21.86
C THR A 155 -14.72 7.39 20.96
N GLN A 156 -15.32 8.54 20.61
CA GLN A 156 -16.34 8.62 19.55
C GLN A 156 -15.72 8.49 18.15
N TYR A 157 -14.42 8.75 18.03
CA TYR A 157 -13.66 8.87 16.80
C TYR A 157 -12.52 7.85 16.77
N GLY A 158 -11.90 7.64 15.60
CA GLY A 158 -10.67 6.86 15.54
C GLY A 158 -9.48 7.66 16.05
N SER A 159 -8.41 6.96 16.42
CA SER A 159 -7.20 7.56 17.00
C SER A 159 -6.06 7.83 16.01
N ILE A 160 -6.31 7.72 14.70
CA ILE A 160 -5.29 7.99 13.67
C ILE A 160 -5.45 9.41 13.11
N LYS A 161 -4.37 10.19 13.08
CA LYS A 161 -4.33 11.55 12.55
C LYS A 161 -3.89 11.54 11.08
N ILE A 162 -4.57 12.33 10.24
CA ILE A 162 -4.22 12.50 8.82
C ILE A 162 -3.83 13.95 8.57
N VAL A 163 -2.68 14.15 7.91
CA VAL A 163 -2.15 15.47 7.55
C VAL A 163 -1.80 15.53 6.07
N ASP A 164 -1.78 16.72 5.47
CA ASP A 164 -1.21 16.92 4.14
C ASP A 164 0.32 17.16 4.22
N ASN A 165 1.00 17.22 3.08
CA ASN A 165 2.45 17.48 3.03
C ASN A 165 2.81 18.94 3.35
N SER A 166 1.81 19.83 3.47
CA SER A 166 2.00 21.19 3.99
C SER A 166 1.88 21.25 5.52
N GLY A 167 1.54 20.14 6.18
CA GLY A 167 1.32 20.05 7.63
C GLY A 167 -0.06 20.49 8.09
N ASN A 168 -1.01 20.73 7.18
CA ASN A 168 -2.40 20.98 7.56
C ASN A 168 -3.05 19.67 8.00
N THR A 169 -3.85 19.73 9.05
CA THR A 169 -4.58 18.56 9.53
C THR A 169 -5.86 18.35 8.72
N ILE A 170 -6.03 17.14 8.19
CA ILE A 170 -7.21 16.70 7.43
C ILE A 170 -8.20 15.97 8.35
N SER A 171 -7.69 15.12 9.25
CA SER A 171 -8.45 14.36 10.24
C SER A 171 -7.68 14.34 11.56
N ASP A 172 -8.36 14.60 12.67
CA ASP A 172 -7.74 14.78 13.99
C ASP A 172 -8.53 14.04 15.08
N PRO A 173 -7.92 13.10 15.82
CA PRO A 173 -8.59 12.39 16.90
C PRO A 173 -9.10 13.31 18.02
N THR A 174 -8.49 14.48 18.21
CA THR A 174 -8.83 15.43 19.29
C THR A 174 -9.99 16.38 18.95
N THR A 175 -10.49 16.36 17.70
CA THR A 175 -11.46 17.35 17.21
C THR A 175 -12.79 16.72 16.81
N ALA A 176 -13.89 17.29 17.29
CA ALA A 176 -15.24 16.86 16.90
C ALA A 176 -15.52 17.14 15.40
N GLY A 177 -16.21 16.21 14.72
CA GLY A 177 -16.53 16.32 13.30
C GLY A 177 -16.24 15.01 12.57
N LEU A 178 -15.30 15.04 11.61
CA LEU A 178 -14.76 13.80 11.03
C LEU A 178 -13.91 13.01 12.04
N GLY A 179 -13.46 13.63 13.13
CA GLY A 179 -12.57 12.97 14.10
C GLY A 179 -11.26 12.47 13.49
N GLY A 180 -10.60 11.56 14.17
CA GLY A 180 -9.48 10.79 13.63
C GLY A 180 -9.96 9.59 12.80
N ALA A 181 -9.10 9.14 11.90
CA ALA A 181 -9.32 7.97 11.08
C ALA A 181 -9.36 6.71 11.96
N VAL A 182 -10.24 5.77 11.61
CA VAL A 182 -10.33 4.46 12.26
C VAL A 182 -9.28 3.52 11.69
N PHE A 183 -9.04 3.61 10.39
CA PHE A 183 -8.03 2.81 9.71
C PHE A 183 -7.35 3.60 8.59
N VAL A 184 -6.17 3.13 8.21
CA VAL A 184 -5.42 3.54 7.02
C VAL A 184 -4.91 2.30 6.28
N VAL A 185 -5.04 2.27 4.96
CA VAL A 185 -4.40 1.31 4.06
C VAL A 185 -3.39 2.07 3.19
N ILE A 186 -2.14 1.61 3.14
CA ILE A 186 -1.04 2.34 2.49
C ILE A 186 -0.42 1.48 1.38
N SER A 187 -0.24 2.07 0.20
CA SER A 187 0.68 1.64 -0.84
C SER A 187 1.89 2.56 -0.84
N TYR A 188 3.09 2.01 -0.71
CA TYR A 188 4.34 2.79 -0.62
C TYR A 188 4.91 3.23 -1.97
N GLY A 189 4.04 3.40 -2.96
CA GLY A 189 4.43 3.79 -4.31
C GLY A 189 5.52 2.93 -4.98
N GLU A 190 6.26 3.58 -5.86
CA GLU A 190 7.37 3.05 -6.65
C GLU A 190 8.61 2.76 -5.83
N ASN A 191 8.90 3.58 -4.82
CA ASN A 191 10.08 3.42 -3.97
C ASN A 191 9.93 2.26 -2.96
N LYS A 192 8.69 1.95 -2.56
CA LYS A 192 8.27 0.89 -1.65
C LYS A 192 8.83 0.97 -0.23
N VAL A 193 9.45 2.08 0.15
CA VAL A 193 10.11 2.27 1.45
C VAL A 193 9.04 2.14 2.54
N GLY A 194 9.24 1.23 3.50
CA GLY A 194 8.20 0.88 4.48
C GLY A 194 7.30 -0.29 4.08
N ALA A 195 7.27 -0.75 2.83
CA ALA A 195 6.43 -1.90 2.51
C ALA A 195 6.98 -3.20 3.11
N TRP A 196 6.09 -4.11 3.52
CA TRP A 196 6.47 -5.51 3.63
C TRP A 196 6.76 -6.08 2.23
N LEU A 197 7.76 -6.96 2.17
CA LEU A 197 8.10 -7.64 0.93
C LEU A 197 6.94 -8.53 0.49
N ARG A 198 6.70 -8.60 -0.82
CA ARG A 198 5.68 -9.48 -1.41
C ARG A 198 5.78 -10.92 -0.89
N GLN A 199 6.99 -11.47 -0.81
CA GLN A 199 7.24 -12.84 -0.36
C GLN A 199 7.03 -13.06 1.14
N GLY A 200 6.77 -12.01 1.91
CA GLY A 200 6.78 -12.02 3.38
C GLY A 200 8.19 -11.83 3.94
N GLY A 201 8.38 -12.18 5.20
CA GLY A 201 9.60 -11.98 5.95
C GLY A 201 9.51 -10.86 7.00
N THR A 202 10.43 -10.88 7.95
CA THR A 202 10.43 -9.99 9.13
C THR A 202 10.98 -8.60 8.83
N THR A 203 11.33 -8.31 7.58
CA THR A 203 11.98 -7.06 7.17
C THR A 203 11.09 -6.28 6.22
N ARG A 204 10.83 -5.02 6.57
CA ARG A 204 10.28 -4.00 5.66
C ARG A 204 11.36 -3.48 4.72
N ILE A 205 10.97 -2.94 3.59
CA ILE A 205 11.89 -2.34 2.62
C ILE A 205 12.50 -1.09 3.23
N LYS A 206 13.83 -1.10 3.35
CA LYS A 206 14.58 -0.02 3.98
C LYS A 206 14.73 1.17 3.03
N LYS A 207 14.79 2.36 3.63
CA LYS A 207 15.19 3.59 2.95
C LYS A 207 16.57 3.43 2.30
N THR A 208 16.65 3.69 0.99
CA THR A 208 17.92 3.71 0.23
C THR A 208 18.07 5.09 -0.42
N GLY A 209 18.71 6.04 0.27
CA GLY A 209 18.84 7.43 -0.20
C GLY A 209 17.93 8.39 0.57
N SER A 210 17.84 9.66 0.12
CA SER A 210 17.00 10.68 0.75
C SER A 210 15.63 10.70 0.09
N THR A 211 14.63 10.16 0.78
CA THR A 211 13.20 10.42 0.60
C THR A 211 12.84 11.77 1.23
N SER A 212 11.68 12.33 0.87
CA SER A 212 11.14 13.51 1.55
C SER A 212 10.79 13.17 3.00
N VAL A 213 10.63 14.19 3.84
CA VAL A 213 10.14 13.99 5.22
C VAL A 213 8.73 13.39 5.26
N HIS A 214 7.96 13.53 4.18
CA HIS A 214 6.58 13.02 4.08
C HIS A 214 6.55 11.52 3.82
N GLU A 215 7.38 11.07 2.88
CA GLU A 215 7.62 9.65 2.61
C GLU A 215 8.20 8.94 3.84
N ASP A 216 9.13 9.59 4.54
CA ASP A 216 9.69 9.06 5.78
C ASP A 216 8.63 8.86 6.87
N SER A 217 7.64 9.76 6.93
CA SER A 217 6.53 9.68 7.90
C SER A 217 5.68 8.44 7.64
N ASN A 218 5.17 8.27 6.41
CA ASN A 218 4.35 7.12 6.06
C ASN A 218 5.13 5.79 6.11
N ALA A 219 6.40 5.80 5.70
CA ALA A 219 7.28 4.65 5.80
C ALA A 219 7.65 4.30 7.24
N GLU A 220 7.47 5.24 8.16
CA GLU A 220 7.79 5.14 9.58
C GLU A 220 9.28 4.88 9.78
N VAL A 221 10.11 5.68 9.11
CA VAL A 221 11.57 5.50 9.01
C VAL A 221 12.33 6.70 9.59
N GLN A 222 13.31 6.42 10.46
CA GLN A 222 14.29 7.41 10.92
C GLN A 222 15.31 7.80 9.84
N THR A 223 16.04 8.91 10.05
CA THR A 223 17.15 9.35 9.19
C THR A 223 18.24 8.29 8.99
N ASN A 224 18.41 7.34 9.92
CA ASN A 224 19.36 6.23 9.83
C ASN A 224 18.82 5.00 9.04
N GLY A 225 17.58 5.05 8.55
CA GLY A 225 16.92 3.97 7.81
C GLY A 225 16.27 2.88 8.66
N THR A 226 16.12 3.04 9.98
CA THR A 226 15.42 2.10 10.87
C THR A 226 13.93 2.42 10.99
N HIS A 227 13.10 1.39 11.15
CA HIS A 227 11.64 1.52 11.34
C HIS A 227 11.27 1.50 12.83
N ASP A 228 11.63 2.54 13.58
CA ASP A 228 11.44 2.65 15.03
C ASP A 228 10.82 3.99 15.49
N THR A 229 10.26 4.78 14.57
CA THR A 229 9.54 6.05 14.87
C THR A 229 8.04 5.96 14.67
N TRP A 230 7.46 4.79 14.88
CA TRP A 230 6.03 4.57 14.68
C TRP A 230 5.18 5.56 15.47
N ASP A 231 4.26 6.21 14.76
CA ASP A 231 3.26 7.11 15.33
C ASP A 231 1.88 6.89 14.70
N ASN A 232 0.91 7.71 15.10
CA ASN A 232 -0.46 7.62 14.59
C ASN A 232 -0.72 8.62 13.46
N ILE A 233 0.32 9.15 12.80
CA ILE A 233 0.22 10.25 11.84
C ILE A 233 0.57 9.74 10.44
N PHE A 234 -0.38 9.90 9.52
CA PHE A 234 -0.17 9.56 8.12
C PHE A 234 -0.39 10.76 7.20
N ASN A 235 0.41 10.83 6.15
CA ASN A 235 0.38 11.86 5.13
C ASN A 235 -0.54 11.45 3.97
N ASP A 236 -1.50 12.31 3.64
CA ASP A 236 -2.36 12.21 2.46
C ASP A 236 -2.25 13.48 1.62
N ASP A 237 -1.66 13.36 0.43
CA ASP A 237 -1.52 14.46 -0.51
C ASP A 237 -1.43 13.94 -1.95
N PHE A 238 -1.41 14.85 -2.91
CA PHE A 238 -1.13 14.52 -4.30
C PHE A 238 0.28 13.98 -4.47
N ILE A 239 0.38 12.96 -5.33
CA ILE A 239 1.67 12.41 -5.76
C ILE A 239 2.53 13.51 -6.38
N ASN A 240 3.79 13.54 -5.95
CA ASN A 240 4.83 14.41 -6.45
C ASN A 240 6.07 13.57 -6.81
N ASP A 241 6.21 13.25 -8.09
CA ASP A 241 7.35 12.55 -8.68
C ASP A 241 8.45 13.50 -9.17
N GLY A 242 8.43 14.76 -8.73
CA GLY A 242 9.35 15.79 -9.17
C GLY A 242 10.82 15.55 -8.77
N GLU A 243 11.74 16.21 -9.49
CA GLU A 243 13.20 16.07 -9.29
C GLU A 243 13.70 16.59 -7.94
N VAL A 244 12.88 17.33 -7.19
CA VAL A 244 13.24 17.85 -5.86
C VAL A 244 12.97 16.76 -4.82
N ALA A 245 14.03 16.05 -4.43
CA ALA A 245 13.95 14.96 -3.45
C ALA A 245 13.25 15.36 -2.14
N ALA A 246 13.33 16.62 -1.73
CA ALA A 246 12.70 17.11 -0.50
C ALA A 246 11.16 17.15 -0.55
N SER A 247 10.56 17.14 -1.74
CA SER A 247 9.10 17.17 -1.93
C SER A 247 8.56 15.89 -2.59
N TYR A 248 9.42 14.91 -2.84
CA TYR A 248 9.04 13.65 -3.47
C TYR A 248 8.02 12.91 -2.61
N PHE A 249 6.91 12.49 -3.20
CA PHE A 249 5.84 11.75 -2.51
C PHE A 249 5.11 10.84 -3.51
N ASP A 250 5.22 9.53 -3.37
CA ASP A 250 4.61 8.53 -4.24
C ASP A 250 3.71 7.55 -3.49
N ASP A 251 3.59 7.70 -2.17
CA ASP A 251 2.63 6.98 -1.36
C ASP A 251 1.18 7.27 -1.75
N ILE A 252 0.35 6.23 -1.65
CA ILE A 252 -1.11 6.34 -1.81
C ILE A 252 -1.75 5.72 -0.59
N ILE A 253 -2.55 6.52 0.11
CA ILE A 253 -3.31 6.03 1.27
C ILE A 253 -4.81 6.01 0.99
N LEU A 254 -5.50 5.10 1.66
CA LEU A 254 -6.94 5.07 1.82
C LEU A 254 -7.21 5.10 3.31
N TRP A 255 -8.05 6.01 3.77
CA TRP A 255 -8.41 6.11 5.17
C TRP A 255 -9.87 6.49 5.32
N ASN A 256 -10.49 6.01 6.38
CA ASN A 256 -11.86 6.39 6.71
C ASN A 256 -11.97 6.67 8.20
N SER A 257 -12.67 7.75 8.54
CA SER A 257 -13.17 7.95 9.90
C SER A 257 -14.40 7.09 10.18
N ARG A 258 -14.85 7.07 11.42
CA ARG A 258 -16.07 6.39 11.83
C ARG A 258 -17.27 6.86 11.01
N GLU A 259 -17.43 8.17 10.86
CA GLU A 259 -18.53 8.79 10.11
C GLU A 259 -18.52 8.37 8.64
N MET A 260 -17.34 8.25 8.04
CA MET A 260 -17.20 7.82 6.65
C MET A 260 -17.59 6.35 6.46
N ILE A 261 -17.33 5.50 7.46
CA ILE A 261 -17.68 4.07 7.44
C ILE A 261 -19.19 3.87 7.67
N ASP A 262 -19.75 4.58 8.66
CA ASP A 262 -21.17 4.54 9.00
C ASP A 262 -22.06 5.15 7.90
N TYR A 263 -21.51 6.00 7.04
CA TYR A 263 -22.22 6.59 5.91
C TYR A 263 -22.69 5.51 4.91
N ASP A 264 -24.02 5.36 4.79
CA ASP A 264 -24.67 4.56 3.76
C ASP A 264 -25.26 5.46 2.67
N PRO A 265 -24.68 5.51 1.46
CA PRO A 265 -25.21 6.32 0.37
C PRO A 265 -26.63 5.88 -0.04
N ALA A 266 -27.01 4.61 0.17
CA ALA A 266 -28.33 4.10 -0.18
C ALA A 266 -29.48 4.62 0.70
N LEU A 267 -29.18 5.34 1.80
CA LEU A 267 -30.19 5.94 2.69
C LEU A 267 -30.54 7.38 2.31
N TYR A 268 -29.88 7.96 1.32
CA TYR A 268 -30.02 9.37 0.93
C TYR A 268 -30.34 9.61 -0.55
N ASP A 269 -30.54 8.53 -1.32
CA ASP A 269 -31.10 8.53 -2.70
C ASP A 269 -32.57 8.08 -2.70
#